data_AF-B5SX11-F1
#
_entry.id   AF-B5SX11-F1
#
_cell.length_a   1.000
_cell.length_b   1.000
_cell.length_c   1.000
_cell.angle_alpha   90.00
_cell.angle_beta   90.00
_cell.angle_gamma   90.00
#
_symmetry.space_group_name_H-M   'P 1'
#
loop_
_entity.id
_entity.type
_entity.pdbx_description
1 polymer ?
#
loop_
_entity_poly.entity_id
_entity_poly.type
_entity_poly.pdbx_seq_one_letter_code
_entity_poly.pdbx_strand_id
1 'polypeptide(L)'
;ASRKAMLPVYESKDAFLYYPIQYEAQECSNNIFYTGATPNQQSEPATDFMYKRSPAAGGDFFLVGSDYVFPRTSNTITKAQVKQLGGKVVGEDYLPLGNTEVAPIISKIKKALPDGGIIINTLNGDQNVAFFKQIQDAGITPSSGYYVMNYSIAEEEISTIGPEFLEGHYGAWNYMMSIDTPASKKFAKSFKKRWGADRVVADPQ
;
A
#
# COMPACT_ATOMS: atom_id res chain seq x y z
N ALA A 1 -0.16 1.15 -14.23
CA ALA A 1 -0.14 0.68 -15.64
C ALA A 1 -0.30 1.83 -16.63
N SER A 2 -1.30 2.69 -16.43
CA SER A 2 -1.63 3.82 -17.33
C SER A 2 -0.45 4.76 -17.61
N ARG A 3 0.36 5.11 -16.59
CA ARG A 3 1.58 5.93 -16.78
C ARG A 3 2.52 5.34 -17.84
N LYS A 4 2.89 4.07 -17.71
CA LYS A 4 3.82 3.40 -18.64
C LYS A 4 3.27 3.38 -20.06
N ALA A 5 1.95 3.19 -20.21
CA ALA A 5 1.29 3.23 -21.51
C ALA A 5 1.25 4.63 -22.13
N MET A 6 1.10 5.67 -21.30
CA MET A 6 1.02 7.06 -21.75
C MET A 6 2.37 7.73 -21.94
N LEU A 7 3.45 7.20 -21.34
CA LEU A 7 4.80 7.77 -21.43
C LEU A 7 5.22 8.09 -22.88
N PRO A 8 5.12 7.17 -23.87
CA PRO A 8 5.50 7.49 -25.25
C PRO A 8 4.63 8.58 -25.90
N VAL A 9 3.38 8.73 -25.44
CA VAL A 9 2.45 9.75 -25.94
C VAL A 9 2.87 11.13 -25.44
N TYR A 10 3.27 11.26 -24.18
CA TYR A 10 3.77 12.52 -23.62
C TYR A 10 5.12 12.91 -24.25
N GLU A 11 6.03 11.96 -24.39
CA GLU A 11 7.35 12.20 -25.00
C GLU A 11 7.24 12.60 -26.48
N SER A 12 6.43 11.90 -27.27
CA SER A 12 6.25 12.22 -28.71
C SER A 12 5.58 13.57 -28.96
N LYS A 13 4.89 14.13 -27.97
CA LYS A 13 4.19 15.41 -28.05
C LYS A 13 4.92 16.55 -27.33
N ASP A 14 6.09 16.27 -26.76
CA ASP A 14 6.81 17.19 -25.86
C ASP A 14 5.88 17.81 -24.79
N ALA A 15 4.97 16.99 -24.28
CA ALA A 15 3.96 17.40 -23.31
C ALA A 15 4.37 17.00 -21.90
N PHE A 16 3.96 17.76 -20.89
CA PHE A 16 4.25 17.44 -19.50
C PHE A 16 3.13 16.65 -18.83
N LEU A 17 3.52 15.63 -18.05
CA LEU A 17 2.66 14.93 -17.11
C LEU A 17 3.14 15.19 -15.68
N TYR A 18 2.25 15.69 -14.83
CA TYR A 18 2.43 15.62 -13.38
C TYR A 18 1.88 14.28 -12.91
N TYR A 19 2.71 13.46 -12.28
CA TYR A 19 2.35 12.12 -11.83
C TYR A 19 2.38 12.04 -10.29
N PRO A 20 1.23 12.26 -9.62
CA PRO A 20 1.13 12.37 -8.17
C PRO A 20 0.74 11.07 -7.47
N ILE A 21 1.13 9.92 -8.02
CA ILE A 21 0.79 8.60 -7.47
C ILE A 21 2.09 7.86 -7.14
N GLN A 22 2.12 7.06 -6.07
CA GLN A 22 3.29 6.22 -5.78
C GLN A 22 3.62 5.29 -6.95
N TYR A 23 4.90 5.00 -7.11
CA TYR A 23 5.38 4.14 -8.18
C TYR A 23 6.67 3.43 -7.82
N GLU A 24 7.07 2.51 -8.69
CA GLU A 24 8.19 1.61 -8.47
C GLU A 24 9.59 2.23 -8.67
N ALA A 25 9.66 3.54 -8.96
CA ALA A 25 10.87 4.20 -9.45
C ALA A 25 11.36 3.60 -10.79
N GLN A 26 12.69 3.58 -11.00
CA GLN A 26 13.35 2.99 -12.17
C GLN A 26 12.82 3.51 -13.52
N GLU A 27 12.38 4.75 -13.55
CA GLU A 27 12.01 5.48 -14.76
C GLU A 27 12.54 6.89 -14.66
N CYS A 28 13.06 7.39 -15.78
CA CYS A 28 13.45 8.78 -15.92
C CYS A 28 12.93 9.25 -17.27
N SER A 29 12.10 10.30 -17.26
CA SER A 29 11.59 10.96 -18.45
C SER A 29 11.68 12.46 -18.25
N ASN A 30 12.12 13.17 -19.28
CA ASN A 30 12.16 14.65 -19.27
C ASN A 30 10.75 15.25 -19.28
N ASN A 31 9.73 14.46 -19.63
CA ASN A 31 8.36 14.89 -19.83
C ASN A 31 7.45 14.57 -18.63
N ILE A 32 7.96 13.90 -17.60
CA ILE A 32 7.18 13.53 -16.41
C ILE A 32 7.79 14.13 -15.14
N PHE A 33 6.97 14.90 -14.42
CA PHE A 33 7.24 15.34 -13.06
C PHE A 33 6.63 14.35 -12.07
N TYR A 34 7.49 13.51 -11.48
CA TYR A 34 7.09 12.52 -10.47
C TYR A 34 7.00 13.18 -9.10
N THR A 35 5.78 13.27 -8.55
CA THR A 35 5.53 13.86 -7.22
C THR A 35 5.02 12.85 -6.21
N GLY A 36 4.67 11.64 -6.65
CA GLY A 36 4.36 10.50 -5.77
C GLY A 36 5.61 9.84 -5.20
N ALA A 37 5.43 9.06 -4.13
CA ALA A 37 6.53 8.40 -3.43
C ALA A 37 7.21 7.32 -4.30
N THR A 38 8.53 7.22 -4.18
CA THR A 38 9.32 6.07 -4.59
C THR A 38 9.52 5.07 -3.43
N PRO A 39 10.03 3.85 -3.69
CA PRO A 39 10.21 2.84 -2.64
C PRO A 39 11.01 3.32 -1.41
N ASN A 40 12.10 4.04 -1.61
CA ASN A 40 12.91 4.62 -0.52
C ASN A 40 12.20 5.69 0.31
N GLN A 41 11.07 6.22 -0.17
CA GLN A 41 10.27 7.25 0.50
C GLN A 41 9.02 6.67 1.18
N GLN A 42 8.60 5.44 0.83
CA GLN A 42 7.38 4.79 1.34
C GLN A 42 7.65 3.38 1.84
N SER A 43 7.88 2.42 0.94
CA SER A 43 7.95 1.00 1.29
C SER A 43 9.15 0.67 2.17
N GLU A 44 10.30 1.30 1.94
CA GLU A 44 11.50 1.08 2.74
C GLU A 44 11.34 1.52 4.20
N PRO A 45 11.00 2.79 4.52
CA PRO A 45 10.79 3.19 5.90
C PRO A 45 9.62 2.45 6.57
N ALA A 46 8.59 2.08 5.82
CA ALA A 46 7.48 1.30 6.33
C ALA A 46 7.87 -0.13 6.70
N THR A 47 8.66 -0.80 5.86
CA THR A 47 9.19 -2.15 6.14
C THR A 47 10.12 -2.13 7.35
N ASP A 48 10.99 -1.11 7.45
CA ASP A 48 11.84 -0.91 8.61
C ASP A 48 11.03 -0.73 9.91
N PHE A 49 9.99 0.11 9.86
CA PHE A 49 9.05 0.29 10.97
C PHE A 49 8.40 -1.05 11.36
N MET A 50 7.90 -1.81 10.40
CA MET A 50 7.25 -3.10 10.69
C MET A 50 8.20 -4.06 11.37
N TYR A 51 9.43 -4.19 10.86
CA TYR A 51 10.40 -5.13 11.44
C TYR A 51 10.94 -4.69 12.80
N LYS A 52 11.16 -3.39 13.02
CA LYS A 52 11.85 -2.91 14.23
C LYS A 52 10.93 -2.43 15.34
N ARG A 53 9.72 -1.96 15.02
CA ARG A 53 8.89 -1.15 15.93
C ARG A 53 7.42 -1.53 16.00
N SER A 54 6.90 -2.28 15.03
CA SER A 54 5.52 -2.77 15.14
C SER A 54 5.39 -3.80 16.27
N PRO A 55 4.16 -4.13 16.72
CA PRO A 55 3.96 -5.19 17.70
C PRO A 55 4.43 -6.58 17.23
N ALA A 56 4.62 -6.79 15.92
CA ALA A 56 5.23 -7.99 15.34
C ALA A 56 6.71 -7.82 14.99
N ALA A 57 7.42 -6.91 15.67
CA ALA A 57 8.85 -6.69 15.45
C ALA A 57 9.65 -8.01 15.52
N GLY A 58 10.57 -8.21 14.57
CA GLY A 58 11.30 -9.46 14.40
C GLY A 58 10.52 -10.63 13.79
N GLY A 59 9.22 -10.46 13.53
CA GLY A 59 8.35 -11.49 12.96
C GLY A 59 8.61 -11.77 11.48
N ASP A 60 8.12 -12.94 11.03
CA ASP A 60 8.20 -13.37 9.64
C ASP A 60 7.22 -12.58 8.76
N PHE A 61 7.60 -12.39 7.49
CA PHE A 61 6.87 -11.61 6.51
C PHE A 61 6.16 -12.50 5.48
N PHE A 62 4.92 -12.15 5.14
CA PHE A 62 4.24 -12.62 3.94
C PHE A 62 3.91 -11.44 3.03
N LEU A 63 4.13 -11.58 1.72
CA LEU A 63 3.87 -10.50 0.76
C LEU A 63 2.65 -10.85 -0.10
N VAL A 64 1.71 -9.91 -0.25
CA VAL A 64 0.55 -10.06 -1.14
C VAL A 64 0.45 -8.85 -2.06
N GLY A 65 0.08 -9.06 -3.32
CA GLY A 65 -0.04 -7.96 -4.27
C GLY A 65 -0.96 -8.22 -5.46
N SER A 66 -1.38 -7.15 -6.13
CA SER A 66 -2.05 -7.27 -7.43
C SER A 66 -1.02 -7.63 -8.51
N ASP A 67 -1.37 -8.47 -9.49
CA ASP A 67 -0.40 -8.95 -10.48
C ASP A 67 -0.12 -7.92 -11.60
N TYR A 68 0.66 -6.88 -11.29
CA TYR A 68 1.21 -5.93 -12.26
C TYR A 68 2.55 -5.36 -11.77
N VAL A 69 3.14 -4.45 -12.56
CA VAL A 69 4.53 -3.99 -12.35
C VAL A 69 4.82 -3.40 -10.96
N PHE A 70 3.90 -2.61 -10.38
CA PHE A 70 4.19 -1.94 -9.10
C PHE A 70 4.32 -2.95 -7.94
N PRO A 71 3.35 -3.84 -7.67
CA PRO A 71 3.49 -4.84 -6.61
C PRO A 71 4.67 -5.81 -6.81
N ARG A 72 4.95 -6.20 -8.06
CA ARG A 72 6.09 -7.09 -8.38
C ARG A 72 7.43 -6.43 -8.03
N THR A 73 7.62 -5.19 -8.46
CA THR A 73 8.87 -4.45 -8.17
C THR A 73 8.97 -4.07 -6.69
N SER A 74 7.88 -3.59 -6.09
CA SER A 74 7.84 -3.22 -4.67
C SER A 74 8.17 -4.42 -3.78
N ASN A 75 7.54 -5.58 -3.98
CA ASN A 75 7.82 -6.79 -3.20
C ASN A 75 9.26 -7.31 -3.42
N THR A 76 9.83 -7.12 -4.61
CA THR A 76 11.24 -7.46 -4.86
C THR A 76 12.19 -6.62 -3.99
N ILE A 77 11.93 -5.32 -3.88
CA ILE A 77 12.69 -4.40 -3.02
C ILE A 77 12.48 -4.76 -1.55
N THR A 78 11.23 -4.98 -1.13
CA THR A 78 10.88 -5.39 0.24
C THR A 78 11.58 -6.69 0.64
N LYS A 79 11.63 -7.72 -0.22
CA LYS A 79 12.37 -8.96 0.06
C LYS A 79 13.85 -8.70 0.32
N ALA A 80 14.49 -7.89 -0.52
CA ALA A 80 15.89 -7.55 -0.37
C ALA A 80 16.14 -6.81 0.96
N GLN A 81 15.26 -5.88 1.31
CA GLN A 81 15.36 -5.12 2.55
C GLN A 81 15.10 -5.99 3.79
N VAL A 82 14.07 -6.82 3.80
CA VAL A 82 13.78 -7.76 4.91
C VAL A 82 15.00 -8.64 5.18
N LYS A 83 15.66 -9.15 4.11
CA LYS A 83 16.90 -9.90 4.24
C LYS A 83 18.04 -9.07 4.86
N GLN A 84 18.21 -7.81 4.46
CA GLN A 84 19.23 -6.92 5.04
C GLN A 84 18.98 -6.61 6.51
N LEU A 85 17.71 -6.53 6.91
CA LEU A 85 17.30 -6.34 8.30
C LEU A 85 17.48 -7.60 9.16
N GLY A 86 17.75 -8.76 8.55
CA GLY A 86 17.86 -10.05 9.22
C GLY A 86 16.52 -10.78 9.40
N GLY A 87 15.44 -10.26 8.81
CA GLY A 87 14.13 -10.90 8.79
C GLY A 87 14.00 -11.93 7.67
N LYS A 88 12.82 -12.55 7.60
CA LYS A 88 12.53 -13.62 6.65
C LYS A 88 11.18 -13.40 5.97
N VAL A 89 11.16 -13.58 4.65
CA VAL A 89 9.92 -13.68 3.88
C VAL A 89 9.57 -15.16 3.71
N VAL A 90 8.43 -15.58 4.26
CA VAL A 90 7.96 -16.97 4.29
C VAL A 90 6.98 -17.30 3.17
N GLY A 91 6.51 -16.31 2.44
CA GLY A 91 5.64 -16.49 1.29
C GLY A 91 5.36 -15.20 0.55
N GLU A 92 4.96 -15.36 -0.70
CA GLU A 92 4.57 -14.29 -1.60
C GLU A 92 3.52 -14.83 -2.56
N ASP A 93 2.43 -14.08 -2.77
CA ASP A 93 1.40 -14.46 -3.74
C ASP A 93 0.73 -13.25 -4.38
N TYR A 94 0.13 -13.46 -5.55
CA TYR A 94 -0.45 -12.39 -6.36
C TYR A 94 -1.85 -12.73 -6.86
N LEU A 95 -2.67 -11.69 -6.99
CA LEU A 95 -4.02 -11.77 -7.52
C LEU A 95 -4.14 -10.96 -8.82
N PRO A 96 -4.61 -11.53 -9.94
CA PRO A 96 -4.85 -10.76 -11.16
C PRO A 96 -5.74 -9.55 -10.90
N LEU A 97 -5.46 -8.40 -11.54
CA LEU A 97 -6.26 -7.19 -11.36
C LEU A 97 -7.75 -7.45 -11.64
N GLY A 98 -8.61 -6.94 -10.76
CA GLY A 98 -10.07 -7.13 -10.82
C GLY A 98 -10.58 -8.47 -10.28
N ASN A 99 -9.70 -9.44 -9.99
CA ASN A 99 -10.09 -10.66 -9.29
C ASN A 99 -10.13 -10.42 -7.77
N THR A 100 -11.18 -10.86 -7.09
CA THR A 100 -11.41 -10.70 -5.64
C THR A 100 -11.43 -12.03 -4.87
N GLU A 101 -11.09 -13.14 -5.51
CA GLU A 101 -11.00 -14.48 -4.91
C GLU A 101 -9.72 -14.62 -4.07
N VAL A 102 -9.72 -14.03 -2.87
CA VAL A 102 -8.56 -13.96 -1.95
C VAL A 102 -8.38 -15.20 -1.07
N ALA A 103 -9.38 -16.10 -0.98
CA ALA A 103 -9.35 -17.27 -0.09
C ALA A 103 -8.11 -18.19 -0.27
N PRO A 104 -7.61 -18.45 -1.49
CA PRO A 104 -6.38 -19.21 -1.68
C PRO A 104 -5.14 -18.52 -1.08
N ILE A 105 -5.05 -17.19 -1.21
CA ILE A 105 -3.95 -16.39 -0.65
C ILE A 105 -4.03 -16.43 0.88
N ILE A 106 -5.21 -16.25 1.46
CA ILE A 106 -5.44 -16.32 2.91
C ILE A 106 -5.00 -17.67 3.47
N SER A 107 -5.32 -18.77 2.77
CA SER A 107 -4.90 -20.11 3.18
C SER A 107 -3.37 -20.27 3.18
N LYS A 108 -2.68 -19.67 2.21
CA LYS A 108 -1.21 -19.63 2.18
C LYS A 108 -0.63 -18.79 3.31
N ILE A 109 -1.24 -17.64 3.62
CA ILE A 109 -0.83 -16.78 4.76
C ILE A 109 -0.90 -17.58 6.06
N LYS A 110 -2.05 -18.19 6.39
CA LYS A 110 -2.21 -18.96 7.64
C LYS A 110 -1.23 -20.13 7.75
N LYS A 111 -0.93 -20.78 6.62
CA LYS A 111 0.03 -21.89 6.59
C LYS A 111 1.47 -21.40 6.83
N ALA A 112 1.83 -20.25 6.27
CA ALA A 112 3.19 -19.70 6.34
C ALA A 112 3.46 -18.94 7.64
N LEU A 113 2.43 -18.34 8.23
CA LEU A 113 2.46 -17.55 9.46
C LEU A 113 1.50 -18.14 10.51
N PRO A 114 1.70 -19.37 11.00
CA PRO A 114 0.76 -20.03 11.91
C PRO A 114 0.57 -19.28 13.25
N ASP A 115 1.61 -18.57 13.70
CA ASP A 115 1.65 -17.86 14.99
C ASP A 115 1.50 -16.34 14.85
N GLY A 116 1.01 -15.87 13.70
CA GLY A 116 0.98 -14.44 13.37
C GLY A 116 2.24 -13.97 12.65
N GLY A 117 2.34 -12.66 12.44
CA GLY A 117 3.47 -12.04 11.73
C GLY A 117 3.09 -10.79 10.96
N ILE A 118 3.94 -10.43 10.02
CA ILE A 118 3.83 -9.20 9.23
C ILE A 118 3.33 -9.55 7.83
N ILE A 119 2.31 -8.83 7.37
CA ILE A 119 1.81 -8.95 6.00
C ILE A 119 2.06 -7.63 5.29
N ILE A 120 2.80 -7.64 4.18
CA ILE A 120 2.92 -6.47 3.31
C ILE A 120 1.88 -6.58 2.22
N ASN A 121 0.96 -5.63 2.20
CA ASN A 121 -0.14 -5.58 1.26
C ASN A 121 0.11 -4.51 0.17
N THR A 122 0.14 -5.01 -1.07
CA THR A 122 0.23 -4.24 -2.31
C THR A 122 -0.93 -4.56 -3.27
N LEU A 123 -2.06 -5.05 -2.74
CA LEU A 123 -3.33 -5.16 -3.47
C LEU A 123 -3.92 -3.76 -3.72
N ASN A 124 -4.73 -3.61 -4.76
CA ASN A 124 -5.29 -2.33 -5.19
C ASN A 124 -6.79 -2.44 -5.46
N GLY A 125 -7.50 -1.31 -5.34
CA GLY A 125 -8.93 -1.19 -5.61
C GLY A 125 -9.76 -2.21 -4.82
N ASP A 126 -10.74 -2.80 -5.50
CA ASP A 126 -11.73 -3.72 -4.92
C ASP A 126 -11.11 -4.96 -4.24
N GLN A 127 -9.87 -5.31 -4.60
CA GLN A 127 -9.14 -6.40 -3.96
C GLN A 127 -8.86 -6.13 -2.49
N ASN A 128 -8.62 -4.88 -2.10
CA ASN A 128 -8.42 -4.52 -0.70
C ASN A 128 -9.70 -4.74 0.11
N VAL A 129 -10.88 -4.42 -0.45
CA VAL A 129 -12.16 -4.64 0.21
C VAL A 129 -12.38 -6.13 0.47
N ALA A 130 -12.17 -6.98 -0.53
CA ALA A 130 -12.31 -8.43 -0.38
C ALA A 130 -11.28 -9.00 0.61
N PHE A 131 -10.01 -8.56 0.51
CA PHE A 131 -8.93 -9.03 1.36
C PHE A 131 -9.20 -8.72 2.84
N PHE A 132 -9.46 -7.46 3.20
CA PHE A 132 -9.60 -7.07 4.61
C PHE A 132 -10.82 -7.68 5.30
N LYS A 133 -11.93 -7.83 4.58
CA LYS A 133 -13.10 -8.53 5.11
C LYS A 133 -12.80 -10.01 5.38
N GLN A 134 -12.21 -10.70 4.41
CA GLN A 134 -11.96 -12.13 4.51
C GLN A 134 -10.80 -12.49 5.45
N ILE A 135 -9.78 -11.64 5.61
CA ILE A 135 -8.72 -11.90 6.60
C ILE A 135 -9.27 -11.82 8.03
N GLN A 136 -10.19 -10.88 8.30
CA GLN A 136 -10.85 -10.76 9.60
C GLN A 136 -11.71 -12.00 9.88
N ASP A 137 -12.53 -12.43 8.92
CA ASP A 137 -13.34 -13.67 9.02
C ASP A 137 -12.45 -14.92 9.23
N ALA A 138 -11.24 -14.91 8.67
CA ALA A 138 -10.28 -16.00 8.81
C ALA A 138 -9.46 -15.96 10.11
N GLY A 139 -9.68 -14.96 10.99
CA GLY A 139 -8.96 -14.78 12.24
C GLY A 139 -7.54 -14.20 12.09
N ILE A 140 -7.21 -13.65 10.92
CA ILE A 140 -5.97 -12.90 10.68
C ILE A 140 -6.25 -11.47 11.13
N THR A 141 -6.03 -11.23 12.42
CA THR A 141 -6.31 -9.94 13.07
C THR A 141 -5.14 -9.51 13.95
N PRO A 142 -5.04 -8.23 14.33
CA PRO A 142 -4.05 -7.77 15.29
C PRO A 142 -4.16 -8.50 16.64
N SER A 143 -5.38 -8.83 17.08
CA SER A 143 -5.62 -9.61 18.30
C SER A 143 -5.07 -11.05 18.24
N SER A 144 -4.87 -11.58 17.04
CA SER A 144 -4.28 -12.90 16.79
C SER A 144 -2.81 -12.82 16.35
N GLY A 145 -2.17 -11.65 16.50
CA GLY A 145 -0.75 -11.44 16.20
C GLY A 145 -0.43 -11.12 14.75
N TYR A 146 -1.41 -10.82 13.90
CA TYR A 146 -1.20 -10.47 12.49
C TYR A 146 -1.31 -8.96 12.27
N TYR A 147 -0.28 -8.38 11.65
CA TYR A 147 -0.25 -6.95 11.35
C TYR A 147 0.02 -6.70 9.87
N VAL A 148 -0.94 -6.07 9.20
CA VAL A 148 -0.84 -5.70 7.79
C VAL A 148 -0.27 -4.29 7.67
N MET A 149 0.71 -4.11 6.79
CA MET A 149 1.20 -2.81 6.32
C MET A 149 0.75 -2.61 4.87
N ASN A 150 0.03 -1.53 4.62
CA ASN A 150 -0.58 -1.23 3.34
C ASN A 150 0.14 -0.09 2.63
N TYR A 151 0.39 -0.26 1.33
CA TYR A 151 0.94 0.81 0.47
C TYR A 151 -0.07 1.40 -0.50
N SER A 152 -1.31 0.88 -0.53
CA SER A 152 -2.34 1.22 -1.53
C SER A 152 -3.76 1.35 -0.93
N ILE A 153 -3.87 1.78 0.33
CA ILE A 153 -5.16 2.13 0.97
C ILE A 153 -5.08 3.56 1.52
N ALA A 154 -5.68 4.53 0.83
CA ALA A 154 -5.83 5.91 1.31
C ALA A 154 -7.15 6.09 2.08
N GLU A 155 -7.41 7.32 2.54
CA GLU A 155 -8.60 7.64 3.35
C GLU A 155 -9.94 7.37 2.61
N GLU A 156 -9.95 7.43 1.27
CA GLU A 156 -11.14 7.11 0.47
C GLU A 156 -11.44 5.60 0.53
N GLU A 157 -10.40 4.76 0.43
CA GLU A 157 -10.54 3.30 0.53
C GLU A 157 -10.92 2.86 1.93
N ILE A 158 -10.43 3.54 2.99
CA ILE A 158 -10.85 3.27 4.37
C ILE A 158 -12.38 3.31 4.49
N SER A 159 -13.01 4.30 3.85
CA SER A 159 -14.47 4.46 3.89
C SER A 159 -15.22 3.36 3.12
N THR A 160 -14.59 2.80 2.08
CA THR A 160 -15.18 1.73 1.25
C THR A 160 -15.00 0.35 1.89
N ILE A 161 -13.85 0.12 2.53
CA ILE A 161 -13.53 -1.13 3.22
C ILE A 161 -14.36 -1.23 4.51
N GLY A 162 -14.41 -0.14 5.28
CA GLY A 162 -14.94 -0.08 6.63
C GLY A 162 -13.79 0.01 7.65
N PRO A 163 -13.74 1.05 8.51
CA PRO A 163 -12.64 1.25 9.45
C PRO A 163 -12.45 0.09 10.44
N GLU A 164 -13.52 -0.64 10.78
CA GLU A 164 -13.51 -1.80 11.66
C GLU A 164 -12.68 -2.98 11.12
N PHE A 165 -12.50 -3.07 9.79
CA PHE A 165 -11.66 -4.09 9.17
C PHE A 165 -10.18 -3.68 9.12
N LEU A 166 -9.87 -2.42 9.41
CA LEU A 166 -8.53 -1.83 9.30
C LEU A 166 -7.93 -1.48 10.67
N GLU A 167 -8.71 -1.56 11.73
CA GLU A 167 -8.27 -1.24 13.09
C GLU A 167 -7.05 -2.08 13.49
N GLY A 168 -6.00 -1.41 13.99
CA GLY A 168 -4.75 -2.04 14.42
C GLY A 168 -3.80 -2.45 13.28
N HIS A 169 -4.20 -2.25 12.02
CA HIS A 169 -3.31 -2.36 10.85
C HIS A 169 -2.65 -1.00 10.53
N TYR A 170 -1.67 -1.03 9.63
CA TYR A 170 -0.83 0.12 9.30
C TYR A 170 -0.97 0.51 7.83
N GLY A 171 -0.79 1.79 7.53
CA GLY A 171 -0.69 2.32 6.17
C GLY A 171 0.45 3.31 6.08
N ALA A 172 1.15 3.33 4.95
CA ALA A 172 2.26 4.26 4.69
C ALA A 172 1.92 5.17 3.51
N TRP A 173 1.90 6.48 3.74
CA TRP A 173 1.56 7.50 2.74
C TRP A 173 2.33 8.80 2.96
N ASN A 174 2.50 9.58 1.89
CA ASN A 174 3.13 10.90 1.96
C ASN A 174 2.26 11.93 2.70
N TYR A 175 0.94 11.74 2.71
CA TYR A 175 0.00 12.63 3.37
C TYR A 175 -1.20 11.85 3.89
N MET A 176 -1.67 12.23 5.08
CA MET A 176 -2.98 11.89 5.63
C MET A 176 -3.56 13.17 6.24
N MET A 177 -4.86 13.38 6.13
CA MET A 177 -5.52 14.55 6.69
C MET A 177 -5.40 14.64 8.21
N SER A 178 -5.15 13.50 8.87
CA SER A 178 -4.94 13.38 10.32
C SER A 178 -3.60 13.97 10.81
N ILE A 179 -2.67 14.32 9.91
CA ILE A 179 -1.39 14.95 10.30
C ILE A 179 -1.65 16.23 11.10
N ASP A 180 -1.20 16.26 12.35
CA ASP A 180 -1.44 17.36 13.30
C ASP A 180 -0.46 18.53 13.10
N THR A 181 -0.57 19.22 11.97
CA THR A 181 0.18 20.44 11.69
C THR A 181 -0.74 21.59 11.27
N PRO A 182 -0.36 22.85 11.53
CA PRO A 182 -1.15 24.01 11.06
C PRO A 182 -1.36 24.00 9.53
N ALA A 183 -0.35 23.56 8.76
CA ALA A 183 -0.44 23.47 7.30
C ALA A 183 -1.45 22.40 6.86
N SER A 184 -1.39 21.19 7.42
CA SER A 184 -2.35 20.12 7.12
C SER A 184 -3.78 20.52 7.47
N LYS A 185 -4.01 21.05 8.68
CA LYS A 185 -5.34 21.52 9.13
C LYS A 185 -5.92 22.57 8.19
N LYS A 186 -5.09 23.53 7.75
CA LYS A 186 -5.50 24.58 6.80
C LYS A 186 -5.86 23.98 5.44
N PHE A 187 -5.03 23.08 4.93
CA PHE A 187 -5.25 22.42 3.64
C PHE A 187 -6.52 21.56 3.65
N ALA A 188 -6.66 20.67 4.63
CA ALA A 188 -7.83 19.83 4.84
C ALA A 188 -9.13 20.64 4.92
N LYS A 189 -9.13 21.73 5.70
CA LYS A 189 -10.29 22.64 5.82
C LYS A 189 -10.64 23.30 4.48
N SER A 190 -9.65 23.80 3.74
CA SER A 190 -9.87 24.42 2.43
C SER A 190 -10.38 23.42 1.40
N PHE A 191 -9.84 22.20 1.40
CA PHE A 191 -10.27 21.12 0.51
C PHE A 191 -11.73 20.76 0.77
N LYS A 192 -12.09 20.48 2.03
CA LYS A 192 -13.47 20.16 2.41
C LYS A 192 -14.45 21.31 2.11
N LYS A 193 -14.05 22.57 2.32
CA LYS A 193 -14.86 23.74 1.95
C LYS A 193 -15.17 23.79 0.45
N ARG A 194 -14.21 23.38 -0.39
CA ARG A 194 -14.36 23.44 -1.86
C ARG A 194 -15.12 22.24 -2.42
N TRP A 195 -14.87 21.04 -1.90
CA TRP A 195 -15.31 19.79 -2.53
C TRP A 195 -16.38 19.02 -1.74
N GLY A 196 -16.62 19.37 -0.48
CA GLY A 196 -17.62 18.73 0.37
C GLY A 196 -17.04 18.32 1.73
N ALA A 197 -17.86 18.39 2.78
CA ALA A 197 -17.44 18.12 4.16
C ALA A 197 -16.99 16.66 4.38
N ASP A 198 -17.56 15.74 3.61
CA ASP A 198 -17.33 14.30 3.71
C ASP A 198 -16.21 13.83 2.77
N ARG A 199 -15.62 14.72 1.95
CA ARG A 199 -14.52 14.36 1.06
C ARG A 199 -13.20 14.26 1.83
N VAL A 200 -12.38 13.30 1.41
CA VAL A 200 -11.02 13.11 1.90
C VAL A 200 -9.98 13.40 0.81
N VAL A 201 -8.75 13.71 1.22
CA VAL A 201 -7.64 13.92 0.30
C VAL A 201 -6.98 12.58 0.06
N ALA A 202 -6.95 12.14 -1.19
CA ALA A 202 -6.26 10.95 -1.63
C ALA A 202 -5.59 11.19 -2.98
N ASP A 203 -4.61 10.36 -3.31
CA ASP A 203 -4.02 10.32 -4.64
C ASP A 203 -5.08 9.89 -5.67
N PRO A 204 -4.97 10.32 -6.93
CA PRO A 204 -5.89 9.89 -7.97
C PRO A 204 -5.79 8.36 -8.19
N GLN A 205 -6.94 7.71 -8.29
CA GLN A 205 -7.08 6.28 -8.59
C GLN A 205 -6.92 6.00 -10.10
#